data_AF-A0A1W1E7G9-F1
#
_entry.id   AF-A0A1W1E7G9-F1
#
_cell.length_a   1.000
_cell.length_b   1.000
_cell.length_c   1.000
_cell.angle_alpha   90.00
_cell.angle_beta   90.00
_cell.angle_gamma   90.00
#
_symmetry.space_group_name_H-M   'P 1'
#
loop_
_entity.id
_entity.type
_entity.pdbx_description
1 polymer ?
#
loop_
_entity_poly.entity_id
_entity_poly.type
_entity_poly.pdbx_seq_one_letter_code
_entity_poly.pdbx_strand_id
1 'polypeptide(L)' 'MSSNCFVTQIATKDVLVRVTNVCSECYTDLKEGDTIHYDMQNYRFLCDCCQQKFCLIMNEQCEIVHDKAEPSLFC' A
#
# COMPACT_ATOMS: atom_id res chain seq x y z
N MET A 1 0.99 -12.17 -2.58
CA MET A 1 1.66 -11.13 -3.39
C MET A 1 1.95 -9.97 -2.46
N SER A 2 3.21 -9.73 -2.10
CA SER A 2 3.58 -8.55 -1.32
C SER A 2 3.55 -7.35 -2.26
N SER A 3 2.52 -6.52 -2.15
CA SER A 3 2.47 -5.22 -2.82
C SER A 3 3.58 -4.35 -2.22
N ASN A 4 4.70 -4.24 -2.93
CA ASN A 4 5.87 -3.42 -2.55
C ASN A 4 5.59 -1.90 -2.45
N CYS A 5 4.32 -1.48 -2.43
CA CYS A 5 3.89 -0.09 -2.38
C CYS A 5 3.64 0.39 -0.95
N PHE A 6 3.45 -0.54 -0.01
CA PHE A 6 3.12 -0.23 1.38
C PHE A 6 4.12 -0.85 2.35
N VAL A 7 4.57 -0.06 3.32
CA VAL A 7 5.33 -0.55 4.48
C VAL A 7 4.38 -0.66 5.66
N THR A 8 4.17 -1.89 6.13
CA THR A 8 3.30 -2.15 7.29
C THR A 8 4.10 -2.05 8.58
N GLN A 9 3.54 -1.34 9.56
CA GLN A 9 4.12 -1.20 10.89
C GLN A 9 3.02 -1.07 11.95
N ILE A 10 3.41 -1.25 13.21
CA ILE A 10 2.55 -0.91 14.34
C ILE A 10 2.70 0.59 14.64
N ALA A 11 1.57 1.26 14.84
CA ALA A 11 1.51 2.64 15.27
C ALA A 11 2.12 2.77 16.67
N THR A 12 3.27 3.43 16.76
CA THR A 12 3.88 3.81 18.03
C THR A 12 3.47 5.22 18.40
N LYS A 13 3.57 5.57 19.67
CA LYS A 13 3.36 6.95 20.13
C LYS A 13 4.19 7.98 19.35
N ASP A 14 5.44 7.67 19.02
CA ASP A 14 6.29 8.57 18.25
C ASP A 14 5.74 8.84 16.86
N VAL A 15 5.22 7.82 16.16
CA VAL A 15 4.61 7.99 14.84
C VAL A 15 3.36 8.87 14.94
N LEU A 16 2.50 8.60 15.94
CA LEU A 16 1.23 9.32 16.09
C LEU A 16 1.43 10.79 16.45
N VAL A 17 2.43 11.11 17.27
CA VAL A 17 2.71 12.48 17.74
C VAL A 17 3.55 13.27 16.73
N ARG A 18 4.52 12.63 16.08
CA ARG A 18 5.49 13.33 15.22
C ARG A 18 5.08 13.34 13.75
N VAL A 19 4.19 12.44 13.33
CA VAL A 19 3.84 12.27 11.92
C VAL A 19 2.36 12.51 11.68
N THR A 20 1.49 11.65 12.20
CA THR A 20 0.04 11.82 12.10
C THR A 20 -0.70 10.88 13.03
N ASN A 21 -1.81 11.35 13.61
CA ASN A 21 -2.74 10.57 14.41
C ASN A 21 -4.03 10.22 13.65
N VAL A 22 -4.09 10.46 12.34
CA VAL A 22 -5.26 10.17 11.49
C VAL A 22 -4.84 9.53 10.17
N CYS A 23 -5.70 8.67 9.62
CA CYS A 23 -5.56 8.13 8.28
C CYS A 23 -5.65 9.27 7.26
N SER A 24 -4.69 9.36 6.34
CA SER A 24 -4.63 10.44 5.35
C SER A 24 -5.69 10.35 4.25
N GLU A 25 -6.45 9.24 4.20
CA GLU A 25 -7.50 9.03 3.20
C GLU A 25 -8.90 9.24 3.77
N CYS A 26 -9.22 8.55 4.88
CA CYS A 26 -10.56 8.58 5.46
C CYS A 26 -10.68 9.44 6.73
N TYR A 27 -9.56 10.01 7.20
CA TYR A 27 -9.49 10.83 8.42
C TYR A 27 -9.92 10.13 9.72
N THR A 28 -10.05 8.80 9.71
CA THR A 28 -10.25 8.01 10.93
C THR A 28 -9.01 8.11 11.83
N ASP A 29 -9.23 8.21 13.14
CA ASP A 29 -8.17 8.20 14.14
C ASP A 29 -7.32 6.93 14.08
N LEU A 30 -6.00 7.12 14.13
CA LEU A 30 -5.01 6.07 14.32
C LEU A 30 -4.60 6.05 15.79
N LYS A 31 -4.59 4.87 16.39
CA LYS A 31 -4.30 4.67 17.81
C LYS A 31 -3.03 3.85 17.98
N GLU A 32 -2.40 4.02 19.14
CA GLU A 32 -1.20 3.26 19.47
C GLU A 32 -1.53 1.77 19.51
N GLY A 33 -0.71 0.95 18.85
CA GLY A 33 -0.96 -0.48 18.68
C GLY A 33 -1.72 -0.84 17.40
N ASP A 34 -2.30 0.12 16.68
CA ASP A 34 -2.96 -0.16 15.40
C ASP A 34 -1.93 -0.59 14.34
N THR A 35 -2.34 -1.49 13.45
CA THR A 35 -1.59 -1.76 12.22
C THR A 35 -1.85 -0.62 11.23
N ILE A 36 -0.78 0.07 10.82
CA ILE A 36 -0.82 1.17 9.86
C ILE A 36 0.10 0.89 8.70
N HIS A 37 -0.19 1.53 7.57
CA HIS A 37 0.51 1.29 6.31
C HIS A 37 1.03 2.61 5.75
N TYR A 38 2.35 2.69 5.59
CA TYR A 38 2.97 3.80 4.89
C TYR A 38 2.95 3.55 3.39
N ASP A 39 2.20 4.37 2.66
CA ASP A 39 2.16 4.43 1.21
C ASP A 39 3.44 5.11 0.70
N MET A 40 4.33 4.34 0.08
CA MET A 40 5.60 4.83 -0.43
C MET A 40 5.47 5.67 -1.71
N GLN A 41 4.33 5.60 -2.40
CA GLN A 41 4.09 6.36 -3.62
C GLN A 41 3.58 7.77 -3.30
N ASN A 42 2.69 7.87 -2.33
CA ASN A 42 2.04 9.14 -1.95
C ASN A 42 2.57 9.72 -0.62
N TYR A 43 3.55 9.06 0.01
CA TYR A 43 4.20 9.48 1.25
C TYR A 43 3.21 9.78 2.39
N ARG A 44 2.25 8.87 2.60
CA ARG A 44 1.15 9.04 3.55
C ARG A 44 0.88 7.79 4.38
N PHE A 45 0.32 7.98 5.58
CA PHE A 45 -0.09 6.87 6.44
C PHE A 45 -1.58 6.57 6.27
N LEU A 46 -1.88 5.28 6.15
CA LEU A 46 -3.22 4.75 5.92
C LEU A 46 -3.58 3.72 6.98
N CYS A 47 -4.87 3.65 7.32
CA CYS A 47 -5.42 2.51 8.05
C CYS A 47 -5.54 1.28 7.14
N ASP A 48 -5.68 0.10 7.76
CA ASP A 48 -5.81 -1.19 7.05
C ASP A 48 -6.93 -1.19 6.01
N CYS A 49 -8.11 -0.62 6.34
CA CYS A 49 -9.24 -0.53 5.40
C CYS A 49 -8.89 0.25 4.12
N CYS A 50 -8.23 1.41 4.26
CA CYS A 50 -7.83 2.22 3.11
C CYS A 50 -6.73 1.53 2.31
N GLN A 51 -5.75 0.92 2.98
CA GLN A 51 -4.68 0.18 2.29
C GLN A 51 -5.25 -0.97 1.46
N GLN A 52 -6.16 -1.77 2.01
CA GLN A 52 -6.81 -2.89 1.30
C GLN A 52 -7.60 -2.39 0.09
N LYS A 53 -8.36 -1.30 0.26
CA LYS A 53 -9.09 -0.65 -0.84
C LYS A 53 -8.15 -0.24 -1.97
N PHE A 54 -7.01 0.38 -1.66
CA PHE A 54 -6.02 0.75 -2.67
C PHE A 54 -5.38 -0.46 -3.34
N CYS A 55 -5.05 -1.52 -2.59
CA CYS A 55 -4.54 -2.75 -3.19
C CYS A 55 -5.52 -3.37 -4.18
N LEU A 56 -6.83 -3.36 -3.89
CA LEU A 56 -7.84 -3.84 -4.82
C LEU A 56 -7.86 -3.01 -6.11
N ILE A 57 -7.93 -1.69 -6.00
CA ILE A 57 -7.93 -0.78 -7.15
C ILE A 57 -6.66 -0.94 -8.00
N MET A 58 -5.49 -1.03 -7.36
CA MET A 58 -4.22 -1.21 -8.09
C MET A 58 -4.17 -2.55 -8.83
N ASN A 59 -4.68 -3.62 -8.23
CA ASN A 59 -4.72 -4.93 -8.88
C ASN A 59 -5.69 -4.94 -10.06
N GLU A 60 -6.83 -4.25 -9.96
CA GLU A 60 -7.79 -4.09 -11.06
C GLU A 60 -7.19 -3.31 -12.24
N GLN A 61 -6.34 -2.32 -11.97
CA GLN A 61 -5.67 -1.49 -12.98
C GLN A 61 -4.38 -2.11 -13.52
N CYS A 62 -3.98 -3.28 -13.05
CA CYS A 62 -2.72 -3.91 -13.44
C CYS A 62 -2.89 -4.61 -14.80
N GLU A 63 -2.30 -4.06 -15.86
CA GLU A 63 -2.27 -4.72 -17.17
C GLU A 63 -1.38 -5.97 -17.12
N ILE A 64 -1.97 -7.13 -17.40
CA ILE A 64 -1.21 -8.37 -17.60
C ILE A 64 -0.61 -8.33 -19.00
N VAL A 65 0.68 -8.00 -19.07
CA VAL A 65 1.43 -8.08 -20.33
C VAL A 65 1.87 -9.52 -20.52
N HIS A 66 1.31 -10.19 -21.52
CA HIS A 66 1.83 -11.46 -22.01
C HIS A 66 3.03 -11.18 -22.91
N ASP A 67 4.18 -11.80 -22.60
CA ASP A 67 5.31 -11.81 -23.53
C ASP A 67 4.82 -12.35 -24.87
N LYS A 68 4.92 -11.54 -25.91
CA LYS A 68 4.68 -12.00 -27.27
C LYS A 68 5.63 -13.16 -27.50
N ALA A 69 5.08 -14.33 -27.79
CA ALA A 69 5.83 -15.53 -28.11
C ALA A 69 7.04 -15.16 -28.96
N GLU A 70 8.24 -15.29 -28.39
CA GLU A 70 9.45 -15.14 -29.18
C GLU A 70 9.34 -16.15 -30.33
N PRO A 71 9.57 -15.75 -31.60
CA PRO A 71 9.67 -16.72 -32.67
C PRO A 71 10.79 -17.68 -32.28
N SER A 72 10.44 -18.96 -32.13
CA SER A 72 11.35 -20.03 -31.76
C SER A 72 12.67 -19.91 -32.54
N LEU A 73 13.76 -19.61 -31.84
CA LEU A 73 15.13 -19.55 -32.35
C LEU A 73 15.73 -20.94 -32.59
N PHE A 74 14.90 -21.90 -33.03
CA PHE A 74 15.35 -23.20 -33.52
C PHE A 74 15.18 -23.22 -35.03
N CYS A 75 16.26 -22.84 -35.73
CA CYS A 75 16.54 -23.25 -37.10
C CYS A 75 17.23 -24.62 -37.09
#